data_AF-A0A4R4SW22-F1
#
_entry.id   AF-A0A4R4SW22-F1
#
_cell.length_a   1.000
_cell.length_b   1.000
_cell.length_c   1.000
_cell.angle_alpha   90.00
_cell.angle_beta   90.00
_cell.angle_gamma   90.00
#
_symmetry.space_group_name_H-M   'P 1'
#
loop_
_entity.id
_entity.type
_entity.pdbx_description
1 polymer ?
#
loop_
_entity_poly.entity_id
_entity_poly.type
_entity_poly.pdbx_seq_one_letter_code
_entity_poly.pdbx_strand_id
1 'polypeptide(L)'
;MKDQKVAPFDDVAPTPSPTKTDLPVIPDSALHPDPASSFTGSASESRGDFGADPAPSGESPAETTQALPEMVQAYGDLAPRRAAGDDDRAGVARLGEPVAVWPCAGCGRPVPQPVRGARTVRYCQDADGTCERSARDVRERGREAPGLTGQVAWAWEMVERLEGAADRLAGSLMSELSVAGVERRIADAQADAAGHIAVAQRERDASQRQAEIAWRETATARTRADAAEQEAAAARAENERLTAELDAARRERQEAGEEADAAGAARLAAERERDRFASREGELLASLENARAELVSLHGRLSEAETLVESRRFEAERAKRTTEDLRSAVRDAEAKRGQAVADLDQSQARARELEQHNWQLTRTAEELRAAVKALTAERDAARSEADRARRRVDALTTLAGGPRDGGPRPMVDREPPTGLHQMPPAGGSSLDFGDPLATDPARNGGRHNGRHLPYAG
;
A
#
# COMPACT_ATOMS: atom_id res chain seq x y z
N MET A 1 -14.44 60.96 -1.14
CA MET A 1 -14.37 60.87 -2.62
C MET A 1 -13.02 60.31 -3.01
N LYS A 2 -12.91 58.98 -3.10
CA LYS A 2 -11.77 58.29 -3.72
C LYS A 2 -12.39 57.15 -4.51
N ASP A 3 -12.25 57.23 -5.82
CA ASP A 3 -12.89 56.38 -6.80
C ASP A 3 -12.33 54.96 -6.76
N GLN A 4 -13.24 54.01 -6.54
CA GLN A 4 -12.98 52.58 -6.54
C GLN A 4 -13.21 52.07 -7.97
N LYS A 5 -12.12 51.93 -8.73
CA LYS A 5 -12.11 51.32 -10.06
C LYS A 5 -12.31 49.82 -9.93
N VAL A 6 -13.51 49.36 -10.26
CA VAL A 6 -13.87 47.95 -10.45
C VAL A 6 -13.36 47.52 -11.84
N ALA A 7 -12.57 46.44 -11.89
CA ALA A 7 -12.18 45.79 -13.14
C ALA A 7 -13.34 44.91 -13.66
N PRO A 8 -13.54 44.83 -14.99
CA PRO A 8 -14.57 43.98 -15.57
C PRO A 8 -14.17 42.50 -15.51
N PHE A 9 -15.16 41.65 -15.22
CA PHE A 9 -15.06 40.20 -15.34
C PHE A 9 -14.93 39.84 -16.83
N ASP A 10 -13.79 39.29 -17.22
CA ASP A 10 -13.58 38.69 -18.53
C ASP A 10 -14.31 37.35 -18.65
N ASP A 11 -14.85 37.17 -19.86
CA ASP A 11 -15.66 36.08 -20.37
C ASP A 11 -15.06 34.69 -20.16
N VAL A 12 -15.81 33.83 -19.48
CA VAL A 12 -15.59 32.38 -19.45
C VAL A 12 -16.11 31.79 -20.76
N ALA A 13 -15.19 31.48 -21.68
CA ALA A 13 -15.48 30.69 -22.86
C ALA A 13 -15.82 29.23 -22.49
N PRO A 14 -16.82 28.60 -23.13
CA PRO A 14 -17.15 27.20 -22.89
C PRO A 14 -16.09 26.26 -23.49
N THR A 15 -15.51 25.41 -22.65
CA THR A 15 -14.68 24.26 -23.04
C THR A 15 -15.45 23.31 -23.98
N PRO A 16 -14.89 22.92 -25.13
CA PRO A 16 -15.47 21.88 -25.98
C PRO A 16 -15.31 20.49 -25.35
N SER A 17 -16.36 19.70 -25.50
CA SER A 17 -16.49 18.31 -25.07
C SER A 17 -15.40 17.42 -25.69
N PRO A 18 -14.84 16.43 -24.95
CA PRO A 18 -13.91 15.48 -25.53
C PRO A 18 -14.62 14.55 -26.51
N THR A 19 -14.11 14.54 -27.73
CA THR A 19 -14.48 13.67 -28.83
C THR A 19 -14.24 12.21 -28.46
N LYS A 20 -15.28 11.42 -28.69
CA LYS A 20 -15.35 9.97 -28.71
C LYS A 20 -14.09 9.36 -29.35
N THR A 21 -13.26 8.74 -28.52
CA THR A 21 -12.09 7.97 -28.98
C THR A 21 -12.59 6.65 -29.55
N ASP A 22 -12.44 6.49 -30.86
CA ASP A 22 -12.57 5.22 -31.55
C ASP A 22 -11.55 4.23 -30.98
N LEU A 23 -12.07 3.14 -30.42
CA LEU A 23 -11.30 1.97 -30.01
C LEU A 23 -10.85 1.21 -31.27
N PRO A 24 -9.56 0.87 -31.43
CA PRO A 24 -9.18 -0.10 -32.43
C PRO A 24 -9.68 -1.49 -32.02
N VAL A 25 -10.49 -2.09 -32.89
CA VAL A 25 -10.84 -3.50 -32.90
C VAL A 25 -9.54 -4.31 -32.99
N ILE A 26 -9.20 -5.00 -31.90
CA ILE A 26 -8.18 -6.05 -31.89
C ILE A 26 -8.82 -7.30 -32.48
N PRO A 27 -8.35 -7.85 -33.61
CA PRO A 27 -8.85 -9.12 -34.09
C PRO A 27 -8.33 -10.25 -33.20
N ASP A 28 -9.25 -11.12 -32.81
CA ASP A 28 -9.01 -12.44 -32.24
C ASP A 28 -7.88 -13.16 -32.98
N SER A 29 -6.81 -13.48 -32.26
CA SER A 29 -5.87 -14.53 -32.64
C SER A 29 -5.96 -15.63 -31.61
N ALA A 30 -6.74 -16.64 -31.99
CA ALA A 30 -6.67 -17.98 -31.42
C ALA A 30 -5.23 -18.48 -31.41
N LEU A 31 -4.81 -19.08 -30.30
CA LEU A 31 -4.02 -20.31 -30.23
C LEU A 31 -3.79 -20.67 -28.76
N HIS A 32 -4.57 -21.65 -28.29
CA HIS A 32 -4.19 -22.47 -27.14
C HIS A 32 -2.88 -23.20 -27.44
N PRO A 33 -2.04 -23.39 -26.42
CA PRO A 33 -1.53 -24.74 -26.19
C PRO A 33 -1.77 -25.22 -24.75
N ASP A 34 -1.96 -26.54 -24.67
CA ASP A 34 -2.20 -27.38 -23.51
C ASP A 34 -1.22 -27.20 -22.34
N PRO A 35 -1.68 -27.45 -21.09
CA PRO A 35 -0.80 -27.58 -19.93
C PRO A 35 -0.50 -29.05 -19.62
N ALA A 36 0.59 -29.60 -20.15
CA ALA A 36 1.16 -30.84 -19.61
C ALA A 36 2.63 -31.06 -20.05
N SER A 37 3.59 -30.53 -19.28
CA SER A 37 4.79 -31.32 -18.99
C SER A 37 5.37 -30.92 -17.63
N SER A 38 5.17 -31.84 -16.71
CA SER A 38 5.93 -32.00 -15.49
C SER A 38 7.38 -32.34 -15.84
N PHE A 39 8.32 -31.47 -15.48
CA PHE A 39 9.70 -31.87 -15.28
C PHE A 39 10.26 -31.25 -14.00
N THR A 40 10.76 -32.15 -13.17
CA THR A 40 11.34 -31.96 -11.85
C THR A 40 12.62 -31.14 -11.88
N GLY A 41 12.81 -30.29 -10.88
CA GLY A 41 14.15 -29.87 -10.46
C GLY A 41 14.25 -28.41 -10.06
N SER A 42 14.03 -28.11 -8.79
CA SER A 42 14.61 -26.90 -8.17
C SER A 42 14.95 -27.22 -6.73
N ALA A 43 16.22 -27.60 -6.60
CA ALA A 43 16.93 -27.62 -5.35
C ALA A 43 17.07 -26.19 -4.83
N SER A 44 17.02 -26.10 -3.51
CA SER A 44 17.39 -24.95 -2.70
C SER A 44 18.83 -24.51 -2.95
N GLU A 45 19.02 -23.25 -3.33
CA GLU A 45 20.27 -22.54 -3.10
C GLU A 45 20.02 -21.37 -2.15
N SER A 46 20.50 -21.57 -0.92
CA SER A 46 20.82 -20.52 0.02
C SER A 46 22.27 -20.14 -0.20
N ARG A 47 22.47 -18.90 -0.65
CA ARG A 47 23.31 -17.90 0.00
C ARG A 47 24.79 -18.26 0.20
N GLY A 48 25.65 -17.51 -0.48
CA GLY A 48 26.92 -17.12 0.12
C GLY A 48 28.09 -16.96 -0.83
N ASP A 49 28.39 -15.69 -1.07
CA ASP A 49 29.71 -15.12 -0.80
C ASP A 49 30.64 -14.86 -2.00
N PHE A 50 31.14 -13.63 -1.96
CA PHE A 50 31.94 -12.94 -2.95
C PHE A 50 33.41 -13.30 -2.76
N GLY A 51 34.08 -13.69 -3.84
CA GLY A 51 35.53 -13.88 -3.89
C GLY A 51 36.08 -13.30 -5.18
N ALA A 52 36.99 -12.34 -5.02
CA ALA A 52 37.59 -11.46 -6.00
C ALA A 52 38.33 -12.12 -7.20
N ASP A 53 38.41 -11.31 -8.26
CA ASP A 53 39.56 -11.10 -9.15
C ASP A 53 39.81 -11.98 -10.40
N PRO A 54 40.50 -11.43 -11.42
CA PRO A 54 39.99 -11.42 -12.79
C PRO A 54 40.72 -12.36 -13.75
N ALA A 55 40.00 -12.83 -14.75
CA ALA A 55 40.58 -13.53 -15.91
C ALA A 55 41.00 -12.52 -17.00
N PRO A 56 42.17 -12.69 -17.64
CA PRO A 56 42.50 -12.07 -18.90
C PRO A 56 42.34 -13.10 -20.04
N SER A 57 41.33 -12.91 -20.86
CA SER A 57 41.16 -13.59 -22.16
C SER A 57 40.41 -12.59 -23.02
N GLY A 58 41.03 -11.96 -24.00
CA GLY A 58 41.57 -12.64 -25.18
C GLY A 58 40.75 -12.11 -26.34
N GLU A 59 41.01 -10.86 -26.72
CA GLU A 59 40.39 -10.24 -27.88
C GLU A 59 41.42 -10.17 -29.01
N SER A 60 41.20 -11.03 -30.00
CA SER A 60 41.73 -10.87 -31.35
C SER A 60 41.21 -9.56 -31.96
N PRO A 61 42.04 -8.70 -32.55
CA PRO A 61 41.55 -7.74 -33.51
C PRO A 61 41.43 -8.44 -34.86
N ALA A 62 40.19 -8.48 -35.35
CA ALA A 62 39.86 -8.86 -36.70
C ALA A 62 40.59 -7.96 -37.72
N GLU A 63 41.31 -8.65 -38.59
CA GLU A 63 41.86 -8.26 -39.87
C GLU A 63 40.87 -7.34 -40.63
N THR A 64 41.14 -6.04 -40.61
CA THR A 64 40.44 -5.06 -41.45
C THR A 64 41.31 -4.82 -42.69
N THR A 65 41.00 -5.58 -43.73
CA THR A 65 41.52 -5.41 -45.09
C THR A 65 40.94 -4.12 -45.67
N GLN A 66 41.65 -3.00 -45.51
CA GLN A 66 41.38 -1.77 -46.24
C GLN A 66 42.42 -1.54 -47.32
N ALA A 67 41.91 -1.50 -48.54
CA ALA A 67 42.59 -1.21 -49.78
C ALA A 67 43.26 0.16 -49.78
N LEU A 68 44.44 0.24 -50.41
CA LEU A 68 44.91 1.44 -51.10
C LEU A 68 45.51 1.07 -52.47
N PRO A 69 45.40 1.98 -53.45
CA PRO A 69 45.73 1.72 -54.85
C PRO A 69 47.23 1.92 -55.11
N GLU A 70 47.84 0.94 -55.76
CA GLU A 70 49.21 1.02 -56.24
C GLU A 70 49.26 1.90 -57.50
N MET A 71 49.67 3.15 -57.29
CA MET A 71 49.99 4.11 -58.35
C MET A 71 51.28 3.70 -59.08
N VAL A 72 51.11 3.39 -60.35
CA VAL A 72 51.98 3.73 -61.49
C VAL A 72 53.18 4.62 -61.13
N GLN A 73 54.39 4.04 -61.16
CA GLN A 73 55.63 4.78 -61.37
C GLN A 73 56.30 4.29 -62.65
N ALA A 74 56.03 5.04 -63.72
CA ALA A 74 56.81 5.08 -64.94
C ALA A 74 57.88 6.17 -64.79
N TYR A 75 59.15 5.79 -64.72
CA TYR A 75 60.35 6.58 -65.04
C TYR A 75 61.46 5.50 -65.19
N GLY A 76 62.05 5.26 -66.36
CA GLY A 76 62.73 6.22 -67.21
C GLY A 76 64.22 5.89 -67.18
N ASP A 77 64.59 4.68 -67.62
CA ASP A 77 65.96 4.20 -67.68
C ASP A 77 66.66 4.81 -68.91
N LEU A 78 67.18 6.02 -68.74
CA LEU A 78 68.05 6.70 -69.71
C LEU A 78 69.50 6.30 -69.42
N ALA A 79 69.97 5.28 -70.15
CA ALA A 79 71.39 5.00 -70.28
C ALA A 79 72.12 6.18 -70.98
N PRO A 80 73.30 6.59 -70.52
CA PRO A 80 73.99 7.78 -71.02
C PRO A 80 74.66 7.53 -72.38
N ARG A 81 74.41 8.45 -73.31
CA ARG A 81 75.19 8.66 -74.53
C ARG A 81 76.66 8.91 -74.16
N ARG A 82 77.55 8.00 -74.57
CA ARG A 82 78.99 8.27 -74.66
C ARG A 82 79.24 9.25 -75.81
N ALA A 83 79.69 10.45 -75.47
CA ALA A 83 80.13 11.45 -76.42
C ALA A 83 81.57 11.17 -76.88
N ALA A 84 81.81 11.55 -78.13
CA ALA A 84 83.03 11.45 -78.91
C ALA A 84 84.26 12.18 -78.32
N GLY A 85 85.42 11.65 -78.66
CA GLY A 85 86.75 12.27 -78.70
C GLY A 85 87.64 11.24 -79.40
N ASP A 86 87.76 11.22 -80.73
CA ASP A 86 88.33 12.24 -81.62
C ASP A 86 89.75 12.65 -81.17
N ASP A 87 90.73 11.83 -81.54
CA ASP A 87 92.15 12.19 -81.61
C ASP A 87 92.83 11.41 -82.75
N ASP A 88 92.31 11.61 -83.97
CA ASP A 88 93.06 11.46 -85.20
C ASP A 88 94.01 12.68 -85.34
N ARG A 89 95.25 12.55 -84.86
CA ARG A 89 96.32 13.51 -85.21
C ARG A 89 97.34 12.87 -86.15
N ALA A 90 97.02 13.00 -87.43
CA ALA A 90 97.87 12.70 -88.56
C ALA A 90 99.21 13.46 -88.50
N GLY A 91 100.31 12.72 -88.69
CA GLY A 91 101.61 13.27 -89.06
C GLY A 91 101.73 13.33 -90.59
N VAL A 92 101.04 14.27 -91.24
CA VAL A 92 101.29 14.59 -92.66
C VAL A 92 102.56 15.42 -92.73
N ALA A 93 103.62 14.85 -93.28
CA ALA A 93 104.89 15.53 -93.51
C ALA A 93 104.70 16.74 -94.45
N ARG A 94 105.17 17.91 -94.03
CA ARG A 94 105.22 19.11 -94.88
C ARG A 94 106.26 18.90 -95.99
N LEU A 95 105.86 19.12 -97.25
CA LEU A 95 106.81 19.18 -98.37
C LEU A 95 107.83 20.30 -98.12
N GLY A 96 109.08 19.94 -97.82
CA GLY A 96 110.21 20.89 -97.72
C GLY A 96 111.21 20.66 -96.59
N GLU A 97 110.99 19.70 -95.69
CA GLU A 97 111.90 19.43 -94.55
C GLU A 97 113.03 18.46 -94.97
N PRO A 98 114.31 18.75 -94.69
CA PRO A 98 115.43 17.91 -95.15
C PRO A 98 115.38 16.55 -94.45
N VAL A 99 115.01 15.51 -95.19
CA VAL A 99 115.09 14.14 -94.71
C VAL A 99 116.56 13.83 -94.46
N ALA A 100 116.95 13.56 -93.22
CA ALA A 100 118.29 13.12 -92.92
C ALA A 100 118.51 11.77 -93.62
N VAL A 101 119.40 11.74 -94.61
CA VAL A 101 119.74 10.53 -95.35
C VAL A 101 120.99 9.94 -94.71
N TRP A 102 120.89 8.73 -94.16
CA TRP A 102 122.03 8.01 -93.58
C TRP A 102 122.45 6.86 -94.49
N PRO A 103 123.74 6.58 -94.66
CA PRO A 103 124.16 5.39 -95.39
C PRO A 103 123.70 4.14 -94.64
N CYS A 104 123.10 3.20 -95.38
CA CYS A 104 122.70 1.88 -94.90
C CYS A 104 123.91 1.21 -94.27
N ALA A 105 123.78 0.74 -93.03
CA ALA A 105 124.90 0.11 -92.33
C ALA A 105 125.37 -1.20 -92.99
N GLY A 106 124.54 -1.82 -93.85
CA GLY A 106 124.90 -3.05 -94.58
C GLY A 106 125.60 -2.81 -95.92
N CYS A 107 125.08 -1.90 -96.75
CA CYS A 107 125.55 -1.72 -98.13
C CYS A 107 125.95 -0.28 -98.48
N GLY A 108 125.84 0.66 -97.54
CA GLY A 108 126.17 2.07 -97.73
C GLY A 108 125.13 2.91 -98.49
N ARG A 109 124.07 2.30 -99.04
CA ARG A 109 123.03 3.03 -99.80
C ARG A 109 122.31 4.09 -98.94
N PRO A 110 122.01 5.28 -99.47
CA PRO A 110 121.28 6.31 -98.74
C PRO A 110 119.90 5.81 -98.30
N VAL A 111 119.62 5.83 -96.99
CA VAL A 111 118.32 5.47 -96.40
C VAL A 111 117.66 6.74 -95.84
N PRO A 112 116.45 7.10 -96.30
CA PRO A 112 115.71 8.22 -95.73
C PRO A 112 115.28 7.92 -94.28
N GLN A 113 115.67 8.77 -93.33
CA GLN A 113 115.21 8.65 -91.94
C GLN A 113 113.82 9.27 -91.76
N PRO A 114 112.90 8.62 -91.02
CA PRO A 114 111.61 9.21 -90.70
C PRO A 114 111.79 10.44 -89.80
N VAL A 115 111.08 11.53 -90.12
CA VAL A 115 111.20 12.80 -89.41
C VAL A 115 110.42 12.73 -88.09
N ARG A 116 111.16 12.59 -86.98
CA ARG A 116 110.73 12.63 -85.56
C ARG A 116 109.87 11.46 -85.06
N GLY A 117 110.38 10.77 -84.03
CA GLY A 117 109.62 9.88 -83.16
C GLY A 117 109.49 8.41 -83.60
N ALA A 118 109.68 8.11 -84.88
CA ALA A 118 109.81 6.74 -85.36
C ALA A 118 111.25 6.22 -85.19
N ARG A 119 111.42 4.91 -85.02
CA ARG A 119 112.74 4.26 -84.86
C ARG A 119 113.63 4.57 -86.06
N THR A 120 114.88 4.96 -85.81
CA THR A 120 115.87 5.21 -86.86
C THR A 120 116.05 3.98 -87.74
N VAL A 121 115.83 4.12 -89.04
CA VAL A 121 115.91 3.01 -90.00
C VAL A 121 117.36 2.85 -90.43
N ARG A 122 118.08 1.89 -89.85
CA ARG A 122 119.53 1.71 -90.08
C ARG A 122 119.90 0.96 -91.35
N TYR A 123 118.95 0.25 -91.96
CA TYR A 123 119.18 -0.59 -93.13
C TYR A 123 118.21 -0.21 -94.26
N CYS A 124 118.67 -0.26 -95.51
CA CYS A 124 117.83 0.04 -96.67
C CYS A 124 116.74 -1.02 -96.85
N GLN A 125 115.54 -0.59 -97.25
CA GLN A 125 114.42 -1.47 -97.58
C GLN A 125 114.47 -1.99 -99.03
N ASP A 126 115.29 -1.38 -99.90
CA ASP A 126 115.23 -1.51 -101.37
C ASP A 126 115.83 -2.80 -101.98
N ALA A 127 115.77 -3.91 -101.25
CA ALA A 127 116.09 -5.26 -101.77
C ALA A 127 115.47 -6.28 -100.82
N ASP A 128 114.14 -6.24 -100.64
CA ASP A 128 113.37 -7.10 -99.73
C ASP A 128 113.95 -7.14 -98.30
N GLY A 129 114.53 -6.03 -97.81
CA GLY A 129 115.20 -5.99 -96.51
C GLY A 129 116.40 -6.94 -96.38
N THR A 130 117.08 -7.32 -97.47
CA THR A 130 118.26 -8.22 -97.43
C THR A 130 119.38 -7.69 -96.54
N CYS A 131 119.62 -6.38 -96.49
CA CYS A 131 120.61 -5.80 -95.57
C CYS A 131 120.19 -5.93 -94.09
N GLU A 132 118.91 -5.76 -93.80
CA GLU A 132 118.37 -5.95 -92.45
C GLU A 132 118.42 -7.43 -92.04
N ARG A 133 118.04 -8.33 -92.95
CA ARG A 133 118.12 -9.80 -92.77
C ARG A 133 119.56 -10.25 -92.59
N SER A 134 120.48 -9.79 -93.43
CA SER A 134 121.92 -10.12 -93.30
C SER A 134 122.50 -9.64 -91.98
N ALA A 135 122.16 -8.41 -91.54
CA ALA A 135 122.58 -7.91 -90.24
C ALA A 135 121.88 -8.64 -89.07
N ARG A 136 120.66 -9.15 -89.26
CA ARG A 136 119.98 -10.02 -88.31
C ARG A 136 120.67 -11.38 -88.23
N ASP A 137 120.98 -12.01 -89.35
CA ASP A 137 121.71 -13.28 -89.45
C ASP A 137 123.13 -13.20 -88.89
N VAL A 138 123.83 -12.06 -89.05
CA VAL A 138 125.15 -11.83 -88.41
C VAL A 138 125.00 -11.74 -86.90
N ARG A 139 123.95 -11.07 -86.40
CA ARG A 139 123.66 -10.99 -84.96
C ARG A 139 123.17 -12.32 -84.39
N GLU A 140 122.44 -13.10 -85.16
CA GLU A 140 121.94 -14.42 -84.79
C GLU A 140 123.09 -15.43 -84.75
N ARG A 141 123.97 -15.43 -85.75
CA ARG A 141 125.24 -16.19 -85.71
C ARG A 141 126.16 -15.74 -84.57
N GLY A 142 126.20 -14.45 -84.25
CA GLY A 142 126.92 -13.94 -83.08
C GLY A 142 126.33 -14.41 -81.75
N ARG A 143 125.01 -14.66 -81.70
CA ARG A 143 124.29 -15.20 -80.54
C ARG A 143 124.50 -16.70 -80.36
N GLU A 144 124.60 -17.43 -81.46
CA GLU A 144 124.84 -18.88 -81.47
C GLU A 144 126.33 -19.26 -81.39
N ALA A 145 127.23 -18.26 -81.39
CA ALA A 145 128.66 -18.48 -81.27
C ALA A 145 129.00 -19.06 -79.87
N PRO A 146 129.57 -20.27 -79.76
CA PRO A 146 129.92 -20.85 -78.48
C PRO A 146 131.08 -20.07 -77.85
N GLY A 147 130.92 -19.68 -76.58
CA GLY A 147 131.95 -19.00 -75.78
C GLY A 147 131.59 -17.57 -75.36
N LEU A 148 132.61 -16.81 -74.98
CA LEU A 148 132.45 -15.48 -74.36
C LEU A 148 131.72 -14.47 -75.28
N THR A 149 131.87 -14.62 -76.59
CA THR A 149 131.24 -13.72 -77.59
C THR A 149 129.72 -13.87 -77.63
N GLY A 150 129.18 -15.09 -77.55
CA GLY A 150 127.74 -15.32 -77.45
C GLY A 150 127.14 -14.85 -76.12
N GLN A 151 127.88 -15.01 -75.02
CA GLN A 151 127.47 -14.50 -73.69
C GLN A 151 127.44 -12.97 -73.66
N VAL A 152 128.42 -12.30 -74.28
CA VAL A 152 128.45 -10.84 -74.42
C VAL A 152 127.28 -10.38 -75.32
N ALA A 153 127.01 -11.06 -76.44
CA ALA A 153 125.89 -10.73 -77.31
C ALA A 153 124.53 -10.87 -76.60
N TRP A 154 124.35 -11.91 -75.78
CA TRP A 154 123.14 -12.10 -74.97
C TRP A 154 123.01 -11.05 -73.86
N ALA A 155 124.12 -10.70 -73.20
CA ALA A 155 124.14 -9.64 -72.20
C ALA A 155 123.73 -8.28 -72.80
N TRP A 156 124.20 -7.95 -74.01
CA TRP A 156 123.77 -6.75 -74.72
C TRP A 156 122.27 -6.75 -75.08
N GLU A 157 121.69 -7.90 -75.47
CA GLU A 157 120.24 -7.98 -75.70
C GLU A 157 119.43 -7.76 -74.41
N MET A 158 119.90 -8.32 -73.28
CA MET A 158 119.26 -8.08 -71.99
C MET A 158 119.35 -6.60 -71.59
N VAL A 159 120.48 -5.95 -71.85
CA VAL A 159 120.64 -4.50 -71.65
C VAL A 159 119.66 -3.72 -72.53
N GLU A 160 119.55 -4.01 -73.83
CA GLU A 160 118.58 -3.33 -74.71
C GLU A 160 117.12 -3.55 -74.27
N ARG A 161 116.78 -4.73 -73.72
CA ARG A 161 115.44 -4.98 -73.16
C ARG A 161 115.20 -4.20 -71.87
N LEU A 162 116.20 -4.11 -71.00
CA LEU A 162 116.15 -3.32 -69.77
C LEU A 162 116.06 -1.83 -70.08
N GLU A 163 116.83 -1.34 -71.05
CA GLU A 163 116.73 0.03 -71.57
C GLU A 163 115.35 0.29 -72.16
N GLY A 164 114.81 -0.62 -72.98
CA GLY A 164 113.44 -0.48 -73.50
C GLY A 164 112.34 -0.56 -72.44
N ALA A 165 112.57 -1.26 -71.33
CA ALA A 165 111.66 -1.26 -70.18
C ALA A 165 111.80 0.05 -69.37
N ALA A 166 113.03 0.53 -69.18
CA ALA A 166 113.33 1.80 -68.54
C ALA A 166 112.74 2.97 -69.32
N ASP A 167 112.80 2.96 -70.65
CA ASP A 167 112.19 3.99 -71.51
C ASP A 167 110.66 3.97 -71.45
N ARG A 168 110.03 2.79 -71.36
CA ARG A 168 108.57 2.69 -71.18
C ARG A 168 108.15 3.17 -69.79
N LEU A 169 108.90 2.81 -68.75
CA LEU A 169 108.67 3.28 -67.38
C LEU A 169 108.91 4.78 -67.28
N ALA A 170 109.96 5.30 -67.92
CA ALA A 170 110.25 6.72 -68.01
C ALA A 170 109.15 7.45 -68.78
N GLY A 171 108.64 6.89 -69.89
CA GLY A 171 107.52 7.45 -70.64
C GLY A 171 106.20 7.47 -69.86
N SER A 172 105.91 6.42 -69.09
CA SER A 172 104.75 6.37 -68.17
C SER A 172 104.91 7.33 -67.00
N LEU A 173 106.10 7.40 -66.39
CA LEU A 173 106.39 8.35 -65.31
C LEU A 173 106.35 9.78 -65.83
N MET A 174 106.87 10.04 -67.04
CA MET A 174 106.84 11.37 -67.63
C MET A 174 105.42 11.77 -68.03
N SER A 175 104.56 10.85 -68.48
CA SER A 175 103.16 11.16 -68.76
C SER A 175 102.36 11.39 -67.49
N GLU A 176 102.59 10.60 -66.44
CA GLU A 176 101.92 10.74 -65.14
C GLU A 176 102.42 11.93 -64.31
N LEU A 177 103.72 12.24 -64.35
CA LEU A 177 104.35 13.38 -63.66
C LEU A 177 104.40 14.65 -64.52
N SER A 178 104.02 14.56 -65.81
CA SER A 178 103.80 15.77 -66.60
C SER A 178 102.73 16.63 -65.93
N VAL A 179 102.81 17.94 -66.15
CA VAL A 179 101.82 18.91 -65.67
C VAL A 179 100.40 18.45 -66.05
N ALA A 180 100.20 17.97 -67.28
CA ALA A 180 98.91 17.46 -67.75
C ALA A 180 98.44 16.18 -66.99
N GLY A 181 99.35 15.28 -66.65
CA GLY A 181 99.04 14.07 -65.87
C GLY A 181 98.67 14.38 -64.42
N VAL A 182 99.36 15.34 -63.79
CA VAL A 182 99.04 15.82 -62.45
C VAL A 182 97.72 16.58 -62.44
N GLU A 183 97.48 17.46 -63.42
CA GLU A 183 96.20 18.18 -63.57
C GLU A 183 95.02 17.22 -63.76
N ARG A 184 95.21 16.13 -64.52
CA ARG A 184 94.18 15.07 -64.65
C ARG A 184 93.90 14.40 -63.31
N ARG A 185 94.94 14.01 -62.54
CA ARG A 185 94.75 13.42 -61.20
C ARG A 185 94.09 14.38 -60.21
N ILE A 186 94.42 15.66 -60.29
CA ILE A 186 93.76 16.70 -59.48
C ILE A 186 92.30 16.84 -59.90
N ALA A 187 92.00 16.83 -61.20
CA ALA A 187 90.63 16.90 -61.71
C ALA A 187 89.82 15.67 -61.30
N ASP A 188 90.39 14.47 -61.37
CA ASP A 188 89.75 13.22 -60.92
C ASP A 188 89.49 13.29 -59.40
N ALA A 189 90.47 13.70 -58.60
CA ALA A 189 90.29 13.88 -57.16
C ALA A 189 89.27 14.96 -56.81
N GLN A 190 89.21 16.06 -57.58
CA GLN A 190 88.19 17.09 -57.45
C GLN A 190 86.80 16.57 -57.83
N ALA A 191 86.70 15.74 -58.86
CA ALA A 191 85.45 15.11 -59.28
C ALA A 191 84.96 14.12 -58.21
N ASP A 192 85.85 13.30 -57.65
CA ASP A 192 85.53 12.37 -56.56
C ASP A 192 85.10 13.12 -55.30
N ALA A 193 85.84 14.18 -54.93
CA ALA A 193 85.47 15.04 -53.80
C ALA A 193 84.10 15.71 -54.00
N ALA A 194 83.83 16.24 -55.20
CA ALA A 194 82.53 16.79 -55.55
C ALA A 194 81.42 15.72 -55.49
N GLY A 195 81.72 14.49 -55.91
CA GLY A 195 80.84 13.33 -55.79
C GLY A 195 80.49 13.02 -54.33
N HIS A 196 81.48 12.96 -53.45
CA HIS A 196 81.27 12.73 -52.02
C HIS A 196 80.47 13.85 -51.36
N ILE A 197 80.74 15.11 -51.69
CA ILE A 197 79.95 16.25 -51.18
C ILE A 197 78.50 16.15 -51.65
N ALA A 198 78.25 15.80 -52.91
CA ALA A 198 76.90 15.63 -53.44
C ALA A 198 76.15 14.45 -52.77
N VAL A 199 76.84 13.36 -52.43
CA VAL A 199 76.25 12.27 -51.63
C VAL A 199 75.92 12.74 -50.21
N ALA A 200 76.87 13.37 -49.51
CA ALA A 200 76.65 13.87 -48.15
C ALA A 200 75.52 14.90 -48.06
N GLN A 201 75.39 15.78 -49.06
CA GLN A 201 74.27 16.74 -49.14
C GLN A 201 72.93 16.02 -49.33
N ARG A 202 72.85 15.04 -50.23
CA ARG A 202 71.64 14.23 -50.43
C ARG A 202 71.24 13.45 -49.19
N GLU A 203 72.20 12.88 -48.48
CA GLU A 203 71.98 12.19 -47.20
C GLU A 203 71.48 13.16 -46.13
N ARG A 204 72.11 14.33 -45.98
CA ARG A 204 71.67 15.37 -45.04
C ARG A 204 70.23 15.79 -45.33
N ASP A 205 69.91 16.07 -46.58
CA ASP A 205 68.57 16.51 -46.98
C ASP A 205 67.55 15.38 -46.80
N ALA A 206 67.93 14.12 -47.01
CA ALA A 206 67.09 12.97 -46.71
C ALA A 206 66.82 12.83 -45.21
N SER A 207 67.84 12.96 -44.36
CA SER A 207 67.69 12.96 -42.90
C SER A 207 66.85 14.13 -42.39
N GLN A 208 66.99 15.32 -42.99
CA GLN A 208 66.15 16.47 -42.64
C GLN A 208 64.68 16.22 -42.96
N ARG A 209 64.37 15.68 -44.15
CA ARG A 209 62.99 15.32 -44.51
C ARG A 209 62.43 14.23 -43.60
N GLN A 210 63.22 13.21 -43.26
CA GLN A 210 62.80 12.16 -42.32
C GLN A 210 62.51 12.74 -40.93
N ALA A 211 63.37 13.64 -40.44
CA ALA A 211 63.13 14.32 -39.17
C ALA A 211 61.85 15.16 -39.20
N GLU A 212 61.61 15.93 -40.27
CA GLU A 212 60.38 16.71 -40.43
C GLU A 212 59.12 15.82 -40.45
N ILE A 213 59.17 14.67 -41.14
CA ILE A 213 58.06 13.70 -41.16
C ILE A 213 57.82 13.17 -39.73
N ALA A 214 58.87 12.74 -39.03
CA ALA A 214 58.75 12.27 -37.64
C ALA A 214 58.20 13.35 -36.69
N TRP A 215 58.59 14.60 -36.87
CA TRP A 215 58.03 15.74 -36.11
C TRP A 215 56.55 15.96 -36.41
N ARG A 216 56.12 15.86 -37.67
CA ARG A 216 54.70 15.96 -38.03
C ARG A 216 53.89 14.80 -37.47
N GLU A 217 54.39 13.57 -37.58
CA GLU A 217 53.74 12.39 -37.02
C GLU A 217 53.57 12.50 -35.51
N THR A 218 54.63 12.86 -34.78
CA THR A 218 54.56 13.06 -33.32
C THR A 218 53.62 14.21 -32.94
N ALA A 219 53.59 15.31 -33.70
CA ALA A 219 52.62 16.38 -33.49
C ALA A 219 51.18 15.89 -33.68
N THR A 220 50.89 15.15 -34.76
CA THR A 220 49.55 14.58 -34.99
C THR A 220 49.17 13.51 -33.98
N ALA A 221 50.13 12.79 -33.43
CA ALA A 221 49.91 11.81 -32.37
C ALA A 221 49.53 12.50 -31.05
N ARG A 222 50.22 13.60 -30.71
CA ARG A 222 49.88 14.43 -29.55
C ARG A 222 48.49 15.05 -29.66
N THR A 223 48.14 15.64 -30.81
CA THR A 223 46.79 16.20 -31.00
C THR A 223 45.70 15.13 -30.88
N ARG A 224 45.97 13.89 -31.35
CA ARG A 224 45.05 12.77 -31.18
C ARG A 224 44.93 12.32 -29.72
N ALA A 225 46.04 12.29 -28.98
CA ALA A 225 46.02 11.98 -27.55
C ALA A 225 45.25 13.05 -26.75
N ASP A 226 45.52 14.34 -27.01
CA ASP A 226 44.82 15.46 -26.35
C ASP A 226 43.30 15.42 -26.63
N ALA A 227 42.91 15.11 -27.86
CA ALA A 227 41.49 14.94 -28.23
C ALA A 227 40.86 13.75 -27.49
N ALA A 228 41.53 12.60 -27.43
CA ALA A 228 41.04 11.43 -26.70
C ALA A 228 40.92 11.69 -25.18
N GLU A 229 41.84 12.44 -24.60
CA GLU A 229 41.76 12.84 -23.18
C GLU A 229 40.58 13.78 -22.92
N GLN A 230 40.31 14.73 -23.83
CA GLN A 230 39.15 15.62 -23.75
C GLN A 230 37.83 14.85 -23.87
N GLU A 231 37.74 13.91 -24.82
CA GLU A 231 36.58 13.03 -24.97
C GLU A 231 36.35 12.17 -23.71
N ALA A 232 37.42 11.59 -23.16
CA ALA A 232 37.35 10.80 -21.93
C ALA A 232 36.98 11.66 -20.70
N ALA A 233 37.40 12.92 -20.65
CA ALA A 233 37.00 13.86 -19.61
C ALA A 233 35.53 14.26 -19.74
N ALA A 234 35.05 14.52 -20.96
CA ALA A 234 33.65 14.84 -21.25
C ALA A 234 32.73 13.66 -20.90
N ALA A 235 33.11 12.43 -21.28
CA ALA A 235 32.36 11.23 -20.96
C ALA A 235 32.28 10.98 -19.44
N ARG A 236 33.35 11.25 -18.68
CA ARG A 236 33.33 11.17 -17.21
C ARG A 236 32.39 12.21 -16.60
N ALA A 237 32.44 13.46 -17.07
CA ALA A 237 31.54 14.51 -16.60
C ALA A 237 30.07 14.22 -16.91
N GLU A 238 29.76 13.59 -18.05
CA GLU A 238 28.41 13.15 -18.39
C GLU A 238 27.93 12.01 -17.46
N ASN A 239 28.77 11.02 -17.20
CA ASN A 239 28.46 9.95 -16.24
C ASN A 239 28.24 10.48 -14.82
N GLU A 240 29.05 11.45 -14.37
CA GLU A 240 28.85 12.13 -13.08
C GLU A 240 27.50 12.86 -13.01
N ARG A 241 27.06 13.50 -14.11
CA ARG A 241 25.73 14.13 -14.19
C ARG A 241 24.62 13.09 -14.12
N LEU A 242 24.69 12.03 -14.91
CA LEU A 242 23.68 10.98 -14.93
C LEU A 242 23.58 10.26 -13.58
N THR A 243 24.71 10.02 -12.90
CA THR A 243 24.70 9.43 -11.55
C THR A 243 24.09 10.39 -10.53
N ALA A 244 24.41 11.69 -10.60
CA ALA A 244 23.76 12.69 -9.76
C ALA A 244 22.24 12.79 -10.00
N GLU A 245 21.79 12.70 -11.26
CA GLU A 245 20.36 12.66 -11.63
C GLU A 245 19.67 11.40 -11.10
N LEU A 246 20.29 10.23 -11.23
CA LEU A 246 19.77 8.98 -10.68
C LEU A 246 19.65 9.03 -9.14
N ASP A 247 20.64 9.60 -8.47
CA ASP A 247 20.61 9.76 -7.01
C ASP A 247 19.58 10.78 -6.56
N ALA A 248 19.38 11.87 -7.30
CA ALA A 248 18.29 12.81 -7.05
C ALA A 248 16.92 12.12 -7.20
N ALA A 249 16.71 11.39 -8.30
CA ALA A 249 15.47 10.65 -8.54
C ALA A 249 15.21 9.56 -7.48
N ARG A 250 16.27 8.93 -6.93
CA ARG A 250 16.15 7.98 -5.82
C ARG A 250 15.69 8.67 -4.53
N ARG A 251 16.21 9.85 -4.22
CA ARG A 251 15.77 10.63 -3.04
C ARG A 251 14.31 11.06 -3.18
N GLU A 252 13.93 11.59 -4.34
CA GLU A 252 12.53 11.97 -4.60
C GLU A 252 11.57 10.76 -4.44
N ARG A 253 11.97 9.57 -4.91
CA ARG A 253 11.19 8.35 -4.70
C ARG A 253 11.12 7.92 -3.23
N GLN A 254 12.20 8.07 -2.48
CA GLN A 254 12.23 7.78 -1.05
C GLN A 254 11.33 8.74 -0.27
N GLU A 255 11.45 10.04 -0.53
CA GLU A 255 10.61 11.08 0.08
C GLU A 255 9.12 10.87 -0.25
N ALA A 256 8.78 10.56 -1.51
CA ALA A 256 7.41 10.23 -1.89
C ALA A 256 6.90 8.94 -1.21
N GLY A 257 7.78 7.96 -0.99
CA GLY A 257 7.47 6.75 -0.22
C GLY A 257 7.17 7.06 1.25
N GLU A 258 8.03 7.83 1.90
CA GLU A 258 7.85 8.29 3.28
C GLU A 258 6.56 9.12 3.44
N GLU A 259 6.24 9.99 2.48
CA GLU A 259 4.99 10.77 2.48
C GLU A 259 3.76 9.87 2.31
N ALA A 260 3.82 8.86 1.43
CA ALA A 260 2.75 7.88 1.26
C ALA A 260 2.52 7.03 2.52
N ASP A 261 3.60 6.59 3.17
CA ASP A 261 3.55 5.84 4.43
C ASP A 261 2.99 6.71 5.57
N ALA A 262 3.40 7.98 5.65
CA ALA A 262 2.85 8.94 6.61
C ALA A 262 1.35 9.19 6.37
N ALA A 263 0.93 9.35 5.11
CA ALA A 263 -0.48 9.47 4.76
C ALA A 263 -1.29 8.22 5.09
N GLY A 264 -0.72 7.02 4.88
CA GLY A 264 -1.31 5.75 5.28
C GLY A 264 -1.48 5.63 6.80
N ALA A 265 -0.45 6.00 7.56
CA ALA A 265 -0.49 6.03 9.02
C ALA A 265 -1.53 7.03 9.54
N ALA A 266 -1.65 8.21 8.92
CA ALA A 266 -2.66 9.21 9.26
C ALA A 266 -4.09 8.69 9.01
N ARG A 267 -4.34 7.98 7.90
CA ARG A 267 -5.63 7.35 7.62
C ARG A 267 -6.00 6.30 8.65
N LEU A 268 -5.08 5.40 9.01
CA LEU A 268 -5.30 4.38 10.03
C LEU A 268 -5.53 5.00 11.43
N ALA A 269 -4.85 6.10 11.75
CA ALA A 269 -5.08 6.84 12.99
C ALA A 269 -6.50 7.44 13.01
N ALA A 270 -6.93 8.08 11.92
CA ALA A 270 -8.28 8.63 11.79
C ALA A 270 -9.37 7.54 11.88
N GLU A 271 -9.16 6.38 11.26
CA GLU A 271 -10.08 5.24 11.37
C GLU A 271 -10.23 4.75 12.82
N ARG A 272 -9.11 4.59 13.54
CA ARG A 272 -9.14 4.22 14.97
C ARG A 272 -9.87 5.26 15.82
N GLU A 273 -9.77 6.54 15.50
CA GLU A 273 -10.55 7.57 16.18
C GLU A 273 -12.05 7.44 15.90
N ARG A 274 -12.44 7.17 14.65
CA ARG A 274 -13.84 6.89 14.29
C ARG A 274 -14.38 5.68 15.04
N ASP A 275 -13.60 4.61 15.17
CA ASP A 275 -13.99 3.42 15.93
C ASP A 275 -14.18 3.73 17.42
N ARG A 276 -13.31 4.56 18.01
CA ARG A 276 -13.48 5.02 19.40
C ARG A 276 -14.75 5.85 19.57
N PHE A 277 -15.07 6.72 18.61
CA PHE A 277 -16.30 7.50 18.64
C PHE A 277 -17.53 6.59 18.50
N ALA A 278 -17.52 5.63 17.59
CA ALA A 278 -18.60 4.66 17.43
C ALA A 278 -18.80 3.81 18.70
N SER A 279 -17.72 3.39 19.37
CA SER A 279 -17.81 2.69 20.65
C SER A 279 -18.44 3.55 21.74
N ARG A 280 -18.04 4.82 21.86
CA ARG A 280 -18.62 5.76 22.84
C ARG A 280 -20.08 6.07 22.53
N GLU A 281 -20.44 6.22 21.27
CA GLU A 281 -21.83 6.39 20.84
C GLU A 281 -22.67 5.17 21.23
N GLY A 282 -22.17 3.96 20.99
CA GLY A 282 -22.81 2.72 21.44
C GLY A 282 -23.02 2.65 22.95
N GLU A 283 -22.01 3.02 23.74
CA GLU A 283 -22.12 3.09 25.22
C GLU A 283 -23.18 4.10 25.67
N LEU A 284 -23.21 5.29 25.05
CA LEU A 284 -24.19 6.32 25.37
C LEU A 284 -25.62 5.88 24.99
N LEU A 285 -25.80 5.26 23.84
CA LEU A 285 -27.10 4.71 23.43
C LEU A 285 -27.58 3.63 24.40
N ALA A 286 -26.70 2.69 24.78
CA ALA A 286 -27.01 1.67 25.77
C ALA A 286 -27.39 2.29 27.13
N SER A 287 -26.69 3.35 27.55
CA SER A 287 -27.01 4.07 28.80
C SER A 287 -28.38 4.77 28.74
N LEU A 288 -28.74 5.35 27.58
CA LEU A 288 -30.05 5.98 27.36
C LEU A 288 -31.18 4.95 27.33
N GLU A 289 -30.96 3.80 26.70
CA GLU A 289 -31.92 2.69 26.70
C GLU A 289 -32.13 2.13 28.11
N ASN A 290 -31.06 1.98 28.90
CA ASN A 290 -31.17 1.59 30.30
C ASN A 290 -31.96 2.62 31.12
N ALA A 291 -31.64 3.91 31.00
CA ALA A 291 -32.39 4.98 31.68
C ALA A 291 -33.87 5.00 31.28
N ARG A 292 -34.18 4.73 30.01
CA ARG A 292 -35.56 4.61 29.52
C ARG A 292 -36.27 3.40 30.15
N ALA A 293 -35.61 2.25 30.25
CA ALA A 293 -36.15 1.06 30.91
C ALA A 293 -36.41 1.32 32.41
N GLU A 294 -35.51 2.01 33.09
CA GLU A 294 -35.68 2.44 34.48
C GLU A 294 -36.88 3.38 34.66
N LEU A 295 -37.06 4.36 33.77
CA LEU A 295 -38.23 5.26 33.79
C LEU A 295 -39.54 4.51 33.58
N VAL A 296 -39.58 3.56 32.64
CA VAL A 296 -40.77 2.71 32.42
C VAL A 296 -41.06 1.86 33.65
N SER A 297 -40.04 1.28 34.29
CA SER A 297 -40.19 0.52 35.55
C SER A 297 -40.69 1.41 36.70
N LEU A 298 -40.16 2.62 36.84
CA LEU A 298 -40.62 3.59 37.84
C LEU A 298 -42.07 4.01 37.59
N HIS A 299 -42.46 4.22 36.33
CA HIS A 299 -43.83 4.54 35.96
C HIS A 299 -44.79 3.38 36.26
N GLY A 300 -44.36 2.13 36.01
CA GLY A 300 -45.12 0.93 36.41
C GLY A 300 -45.32 0.84 37.92
N ARG A 301 -44.26 1.07 38.71
CA ARG A 301 -44.37 1.09 40.18
C ARG A 301 -45.24 2.24 40.70
N LEU A 302 -45.19 3.41 40.04
CA LEU A 302 -46.03 4.55 40.39
C LEU A 302 -47.50 4.24 40.14
N SER A 303 -47.84 3.68 38.98
CA SER A 303 -49.23 3.31 38.65
C SER A 303 -49.75 2.18 39.56
N GLU A 304 -48.92 1.19 39.89
CA GLU A 304 -49.26 0.19 40.92
C GLU A 304 -49.53 0.84 42.28
N ALA A 305 -48.68 1.76 42.73
CA ALA A 305 -48.89 2.48 43.98
C ALA A 305 -50.16 3.35 43.97
N GLU A 306 -50.46 4.01 42.84
CA GLU A 306 -51.70 4.78 42.65
C GLU A 306 -52.93 3.87 42.76
N THR A 307 -52.95 2.72 42.09
CA THR A 307 -54.07 1.77 42.19
C THR A 307 -54.23 1.20 43.60
N LEU A 308 -53.13 0.96 44.32
CA LEU A 308 -53.16 0.55 45.73
C LEU A 308 -53.75 1.67 46.60
N VAL A 309 -53.37 2.93 46.39
CA VAL A 309 -53.95 4.07 47.12
C VAL A 309 -55.43 4.22 46.82
N GLU A 310 -55.86 4.08 45.56
CA GLU A 310 -57.27 4.10 45.18
C GLU A 310 -58.05 2.97 45.84
N SER A 311 -57.52 1.75 45.82
CA SER A 311 -58.11 0.60 46.51
C SER A 311 -58.27 0.86 48.02
N ARG A 312 -57.24 1.39 48.68
CA ARG A 312 -57.29 1.78 50.10
C ARG A 312 -58.32 2.88 50.37
N ARG A 313 -58.48 3.84 49.45
CA ARG A 313 -59.53 4.87 49.55
C ARG A 313 -60.93 4.25 49.47
N PHE A 314 -61.16 3.32 48.54
CA PHE A 314 -62.44 2.60 48.46
C PHE A 314 -62.72 1.75 49.70
N GLU A 315 -61.71 1.05 50.24
CA GLU A 315 -61.83 0.32 51.50
C GLU A 315 -62.16 1.25 52.67
N ALA A 316 -61.49 2.40 52.77
CA ALA A 316 -61.75 3.39 53.82
C ALA A 316 -63.17 3.98 53.70
N GLU A 317 -63.64 4.31 52.50
CA GLU A 317 -65.01 4.79 52.27
C GLU A 317 -66.06 3.71 52.59
N ARG A 318 -65.79 2.45 52.24
CA ARG A 318 -66.65 1.33 52.63
C ARG A 318 -66.68 1.17 54.16
N ALA A 319 -65.52 1.25 54.83
CA ALA A 319 -65.44 1.21 56.28
C ALA A 319 -66.22 2.36 56.92
N LYS A 320 -66.08 3.61 56.41
CA LYS A 320 -66.86 4.76 56.87
C LYS A 320 -68.37 4.49 56.78
N ARG A 321 -68.87 4.05 55.62
CA ARG A 321 -70.29 3.71 55.44
C ARG A 321 -70.74 2.64 56.45
N THR A 322 -69.97 1.57 56.63
CA THR A 322 -70.32 0.56 57.63
C THR A 322 -70.35 1.11 59.05
N THR A 323 -69.46 2.05 59.41
CA THR A 323 -69.52 2.71 60.73
C THR A 323 -70.72 3.65 60.85
N GLU A 324 -71.13 4.33 59.77
CA GLU A 324 -72.32 5.18 59.73
C GLU A 324 -73.60 4.35 59.84
N ASP A 325 -73.68 3.22 59.13
CA ASP A 325 -74.77 2.25 59.22
C ASP A 325 -74.88 1.69 60.64
N LEU A 326 -73.75 1.30 61.25
CA LEU A 326 -73.72 0.85 62.64
C LEU A 326 -74.17 1.96 63.61
N ARG A 327 -73.73 3.21 63.41
CA ARG A 327 -74.21 4.35 64.22
C ARG A 327 -75.71 4.58 64.03
N SER A 328 -76.24 4.45 62.81
CA SER A 328 -77.67 4.56 62.54
C SER A 328 -78.44 3.44 63.22
N ALA A 329 -77.98 2.19 63.10
CA ALA A 329 -78.58 1.04 63.75
C ALA A 329 -78.56 1.17 65.28
N VAL A 330 -77.50 1.73 65.87
CA VAL A 330 -77.42 2.05 67.30
C VAL A 330 -78.47 3.11 67.67
N ARG A 331 -78.58 4.21 66.91
CA ARG A 331 -79.62 5.24 67.15
C ARG A 331 -81.04 4.67 67.02
N ASP A 332 -81.30 3.82 66.04
CA ASP A 332 -82.59 3.15 65.88
C ASP A 332 -82.87 2.17 67.03
N ALA A 333 -81.86 1.45 67.50
CA ALA A 333 -81.97 0.58 68.67
C ALA A 333 -82.22 1.37 69.96
N GLU A 334 -81.55 2.52 70.13
CA GLU A 334 -81.79 3.46 71.23
C GLU A 334 -83.19 4.07 71.16
N ALA A 335 -83.67 4.44 69.97
CA ALA A 335 -85.03 4.93 69.76
C ALA A 335 -86.08 3.86 70.06
N LYS A 336 -85.87 2.61 69.59
CA LYS A 336 -86.73 1.46 69.92
C LYS A 336 -86.73 1.16 71.41
N ARG A 337 -85.57 1.26 72.08
CA ARG A 337 -85.46 1.13 73.54
C ARG A 337 -86.23 2.24 74.24
N GLY A 338 -86.10 3.49 73.78
CA GLY A 338 -86.85 4.64 74.28
C GLY A 338 -88.36 4.45 74.14
N GLN A 339 -88.82 3.96 72.98
CA GLN A 339 -90.22 3.61 72.74
C GLN A 339 -90.69 2.51 73.68
N ALA A 340 -89.92 1.43 73.84
CA ALA A 340 -90.27 0.33 74.74
C ALA A 340 -90.36 0.78 76.21
N VAL A 341 -89.50 1.70 76.65
CA VAL A 341 -89.57 2.31 77.98
C VAL A 341 -90.82 3.18 78.12
N ALA A 342 -91.15 4.00 77.11
CA ALA A 342 -92.37 4.82 77.12
C ALA A 342 -93.64 3.96 77.12
N ASP A 343 -93.67 2.86 76.35
CA ASP A 343 -94.78 1.90 76.33
C ASP A 343 -94.92 1.21 77.70
N LEU A 344 -93.80 0.86 78.33
CA LEU A 344 -93.78 0.30 79.69
C LEU A 344 -94.30 1.30 80.72
N ASP A 345 -93.86 2.56 80.67
CA ASP A 345 -94.37 3.64 81.52
C ASP A 345 -95.87 3.89 81.30
N GLN A 346 -96.34 3.87 80.05
CA GLN A 346 -97.75 3.98 79.71
C GLN A 346 -98.54 2.78 80.28
N SER A 347 -98.01 1.57 80.17
CA SER A 347 -98.64 0.38 80.74
C SER A 347 -98.69 0.44 82.27
N GLN A 348 -97.64 0.94 82.92
CA GLN A 348 -97.61 1.16 84.37
C GLN A 348 -98.57 2.26 84.81
N ALA A 349 -98.70 3.35 84.04
CA ALA A 349 -99.68 4.40 84.31
C ALA A 349 -101.11 3.86 84.22
N ARG A 350 -101.42 3.10 83.16
CA ARG A 350 -102.72 2.41 83.03
C ARG A 350 -102.95 1.41 84.17
N ALA A 351 -101.92 0.68 84.58
CA ALA A 351 -102.01 -0.23 85.72
C ALA A 351 -102.34 0.53 87.02
N ARG A 352 -101.69 1.67 87.28
CA ARG A 352 -102.00 2.54 88.44
C ARG A 352 -103.40 3.14 88.37
N GLU A 353 -103.87 3.55 87.20
CA GLU A 353 -105.25 4.02 87.00
C GLU A 353 -106.26 2.89 87.30
N LEU A 354 -105.99 1.68 86.81
CA LEU A 354 -106.81 0.50 87.12
C LEU A 354 -106.77 0.17 88.62
N GLU A 355 -105.62 0.26 89.28
CA GLU A 355 -105.49 0.09 90.73
C GLU A 355 -106.31 1.13 91.49
N GLN A 356 -106.27 2.40 91.07
CA GLN A 356 -107.08 3.48 91.67
C GLN A 356 -108.58 3.24 91.45
N HIS A 357 -108.99 2.85 90.24
CA HIS A 357 -110.37 2.47 89.96
C HIS A 357 -110.81 1.28 90.82
N ASN A 358 -109.97 0.27 90.97
CA ASN A 358 -110.26 -0.89 91.81
C ASN A 358 -110.38 -0.47 93.28
N TRP A 359 -109.50 0.40 93.77
CA TRP A 359 -109.59 0.95 95.11
C TRP A 359 -110.88 1.74 95.33
N GLN A 360 -111.29 2.59 94.38
CA GLN A 360 -112.57 3.30 94.41
C GLN A 360 -113.77 2.33 94.41
N LEU A 361 -113.73 1.29 93.58
CA LEU A 361 -114.76 0.24 93.56
C LEU A 361 -114.81 -0.54 94.87
N THR A 362 -113.66 -0.80 95.49
CA THR A 362 -113.57 -1.49 96.78
C THR A 362 -114.15 -0.61 97.88
N ARG A 363 -113.82 0.68 97.90
CA ARG A 363 -114.36 1.67 98.83
C ARG A 363 -115.86 1.86 98.66
N THR A 364 -116.35 2.01 97.44
CA THR A 364 -117.80 2.10 97.17
C THR A 364 -118.52 0.81 97.54
N ALA A 365 -117.92 -0.36 97.33
CA ALA A 365 -118.48 -1.63 97.80
C ALA A 365 -118.51 -1.70 99.34
N GLU A 366 -117.50 -1.16 100.03
CA GLU A 366 -117.50 -1.03 101.50
C GLU A 366 -118.56 -0.04 102.00
N GLU A 367 -118.70 1.12 101.35
CA GLU A 367 -119.73 2.12 101.64
C GLU A 367 -121.14 1.54 101.40
N LEU A 368 -121.35 0.81 100.30
CA LEU A 368 -122.60 0.09 100.03
C LEU A 368 -122.85 -1.01 101.05
N ARG A 369 -121.82 -1.78 101.46
CA ARG A 369 -121.96 -2.77 102.55
C ARG A 369 -122.31 -2.09 103.88
N ALA A 370 -121.74 -0.94 104.17
CA ALA A 370 -122.06 -0.15 105.37
C ALA A 370 -123.48 0.42 105.30
N ALA A 371 -123.91 0.93 104.14
CA ALA A 371 -125.27 1.39 103.90
C ALA A 371 -126.28 0.24 104.03
N VAL A 372 -125.99 -0.95 103.48
CA VAL A 372 -126.83 -2.13 103.66
C VAL A 372 -126.89 -2.55 105.13
N LYS A 373 -125.78 -2.49 105.87
CA LYS A 373 -125.76 -2.73 107.33
C LYS A 373 -126.58 -1.68 108.10
N ALA A 374 -126.51 -0.41 107.72
CA ALA A 374 -127.30 0.65 108.32
C ALA A 374 -128.80 0.47 108.02
N LEU A 375 -129.17 0.22 106.77
CA LEU A 375 -130.55 -0.05 106.37
C LEU A 375 -131.11 -1.34 107.01
N THR A 376 -130.27 -2.35 107.25
CA THR A 376 -130.71 -3.54 108.02
C THR A 376 -130.91 -3.21 109.49
N ALA A 377 -130.04 -2.39 110.09
CA ALA A 377 -130.25 -1.89 111.45
C ALA A 377 -131.50 -1.01 111.56
N GLU A 378 -131.77 -0.14 110.59
CA GLU A 378 -132.99 0.68 110.50
C GLU A 378 -134.24 -0.18 110.31
N ARG A 379 -134.17 -1.19 109.43
CA ARG A 379 -135.26 -2.16 109.25
C ARG A 379 -135.53 -2.94 110.53
N ASP A 380 -134.49 -3.36 111.24
CA ASP A 380 -134.64 -4.12 112.48
C ASP A 380 -135.12 -3.22 113.63
N ALA A 381 -134.72 -1.94 113.65
CA ALA A 381 -135.30 -0.91 114.52
C ALA A 381 -136.79 -0.68 114.20
N ALA A 382 -137.14 -0.51 112.93
CA ALA A 382 -138.52 -0.37 112.46
C ALA A 382 -139.36 -1.61 112.74
N ARG A 383 -138.78 -2.82 112.65
CA ARG A 383 -139.43 -4.06 113.10
C ARG A 383 -139.63 -4.07 114.61
N SER A 384 -138.64 -3.63 115.40
CA SER A 384 -138.79 -3.53 116.85
C SER A 384 -139.86 -2.50 117.24
N GLU A 385 -140.05 -1.44 116.45
CA GLU A 385 -141.12 -0.46 116.61
C GLU A 385 -142.47 -1.02 116.15
N ALA A 386 -142.52 -1.76 115.04
CA ALA A 386 -143.70 -2.48 114.59
C ALA A 386 -144.13 -3.55 115.61
N ASP A 387 -143.20 -4.25 116.25
CA ASP A 387 -143.49 -5.20 117.32
C ASP A 387 -143.90 -4.51 118.61
N ARG A 388 -143.41 -3.31 118.90
CA ARG A 388 -143.91 -2.46 119.99
C ARG A 388 -145.32 -1.95 119.70
N ALA A 389 -145.60 -1.57 118.45
CA ALA A 389 -146.93 -1.17 118.00
C ALA A 389 -147.91 -2.36 118.03
N ARG A 390 -147.48 -3.55 117.59
CA ARG A 390 -148.26 -4.79 117.72
C ARG A 390 -148.57 -5.11 119.18
N ARG A 391 -147.59 -5.03 120.07
CA ARG A 391 -147.83 -5.21 121.52
C ARG A 391 -148.81 -4.19 122.10
N ARG A 392 -148.83 -2.94 121.61
CA ARG A 392 -149.84 -1.93 122.01
C ARG A 392 -151.22 -2.20 121.44
N VAL A 393 -151.30 -2.73 120.21
CA VAL A 393 -152.56 -3.17 119.59
C VAL A 393 -153.08 -4.39 120.34
N ASP A 394 -152.26 -5.40 120.62
CA ASP A 394 -152.64 -6.60 121.38
C ASP A 394 -153.07 -6.27 122.83
N ALA A 395 -152.51 -5.22 123.44
CA ALA A 395 -152.98 -4.69 124.73
C ALA A 395 -154.36 -4.01 124.66
N LEU A 396 -154.79 -3.55 123.46
CA LEU A 396 -156.13 -3.00 123.22
C LEU A 396 -157.13 -4.07 122.74
N THR A 397 -156.67 -5.17 122.15
CA THR A 397 -157.53 -6.27 121.67
C THR A 397 -157.84 -7.35 122.72
N THR A 398 -157.31 -7.27 123.96
CA THR A 398 -157.45 -8.30 125.00
C THR A 398 -158.66 -8.16 125.96
N LEU A 399 -159.57 -7.19 125.73
CA LEU A 399 -160.86 -7.05 126.44
C LEU A 399 -162.10 -7.55 125.66
N ALA A 400 -161.93 -8.13 124.46
CA ALA A 400 -163.05 -8.66 123.68
C ALA A 400 -162.65 -9.91 122.86
N GLY A 401 -163.10 -11.09 123.33
CA GLY A 401 -163.54 -12.17 122.44
C GLY A 401 -162.51 -13.17 121.91
N GLY A 402 -162.21 -14.19 122.73
CA GLY A 402 -162.46 -15.60 122.40
C GLY A 402 -161.53 -16.39 121.42
N PRO A 403 -161.51 -17.74 121.52
CA PRO A 403 -160.34 -18.59 121.23
C PRO A 403 -160.55 -19.64 120.10
N ARG A 404 -159.45 -20.25 119.61
CA ARG A 404 -159.26 -21.47 118.75
C ARG A 404 -158.51 -21.19 117.44
N ASP A 405 -157.79 -22.10 116.79
CA ASP A 405 -157.30 -23.47 117.00
C ASP A 405 -156.27 -23.72 115.89
N GLY A 406 -155.35 -24.66 116.08
CA GLY A 406 -154.88 -25.52 115.00
C GLY A 406 -153.70 -25.08 114.10
N GLY A 407 -152.55 -25.71 114.34
CA GLY A 407 -152.01 -26.66 113.34
C GLY A 407 -150.83 -26.22 112.43
N PRO A 408 -150.13 -27.19 111.80
CA PRO A 408 -148.66 -27.29 111.83
C PRO A 408 -147.94 -27.39 110.44
N ARG A 409 -146.58 -27.35 110.45
CA ARG A 409 -145.50 -27.96 109.58
C ARG A 409 -145.88 -28.51 108.18
N PRO A 410 -145.00 -28.58 107.14
CA PRO A 410 -143.57 -29.02 107.16
C PRO A 410 -142.67 -28.32 106.09
N MET A 411 -141.33 -28.37 106.12
CA MET A 411 -140.37 -29.43 105.73
C MET A 411 -140.47 -29.91 104.26
N VAL A 412 -139.33 -29.86 103.55
CA VAL A 412 -138.73 -30.91 102.66
C VAL A 412 -137.98 -30.30 101.47
N ASP A 413 -136.70 -30.67 101.38
CA ASP A 413 -135.85 -31.06 100.23
C ASP A 413 -136.23 -30.63 98.81
N ARG A 414 -135.23 -30.30 97.98
CA ARG A 414 -134.72 -31.19 96.91
C ARG A 414 -133.60 -30.51 96.09
N GLU A 415 -132.43 -31.13 96.10
CA GLU A 415 -131.42 -31.21 95.02
C GLU A 415 -132.03 -31.72 93.68
N PRO A 416 -131.27 -31.99 92.59
CA PRO A 416 -130.33 -31.23 91.73
C PRO A 416 -130.81 -31.45 90.24
N PRO A 417 -130.06 -31.86 89.17
CA PRO A 417 -128.67 -31.71 88.70
C PRO A 417 -128.54 -31.37 87.17
N THR A 418 -127.32 -31.50 86.61
CA THR A 418 -126.93 -31.97 85.25
C THR A 418 -126.86 -31.05 84.02
N GLY A 419 -125.74 -31.20 83.28
CA GLY A 419 -125.63 -31.04 81.82
C GLY A 419 -124.44 -30.16 81.37
N LEU A 420 -123.18 -30.62 81.30
CA LEU A 420 -122.51 -31.44 80.25
C LEU A 420 -122.47 -30.83 78.83
N HIS A 421 -121.24 -30.64 78.30
CA HIS A 421 -120.64 -31.14 77.03
C HIS A 421 -119.18 -30.61 76.96
N GLN A 422 -118.09 -31.42 77.02
CA GLN A 422 -117.42 -32.24 75.97
C GLN A 422 -117.07 -31.44 74.69
N MET A 423 -115.94 -31.54 73.98
CA MET A 423 -114.59 -32.18 74.01
C MET A 423 -113.87 -31.71 72.67
N PRO A 424 -112.56 -31.99 72.46
CA PRO A 424 -111.63 -31.51 71.38
C PRO A 424 -111.58 -32.54 70.18
N PRO A 425 -110.49 -32.81 69.38
CA PRO A 425 -109.17 -32.21 69.08
C PRO A 425 -108.79 -32.14 67.55
N ALA A 426 -107.52 -31.81 67.26
CA ALA A 426 -106.70 -32.20 66.09
C ALA A 426 -106.87 -31.53 64.69
N GLY A 427 -105.75 -31.01 64.16
CA GLY A 427 -105.18 -31.48 62.88
C GLY A 427 -105.21 -30.57 61.64
N GLY A 428 -104.03 -30.31 61.06
CA GLY A 428 -103.82 -29.93 59.65
C GLY A 428 -102.95 -28.67 59.44
N SER A 429 -101.61 -28.75 59.34
CA SER A 429 -100.79 -29.20 58.19
C SER A 429 -100.57 -28.14 57.09
N SER A 430 -99.33 -27.66 56.98
CA SER A 430 -98.55 -27.79 55.73
C SER A 430 -97.06 -27.95 56.08
N LEU A 431 -96.50 -28.99 55.49
CA LEU A 431 -95.10 -29.39 55.35
C LEU A 431 -94.24 -28.24 54.72
N ASP A 432 -92.90 -28.21 54.74
CA ASP A 432 -91.95 -29.31 54.59
C ASP A 432 -90.47 -28.93 54.90
N PHE A 433 -89.73 -29.92 55.42
CA PHE A 433 -88.27 -30.19 55.51
C PHE A 433 -87.22 -29.14 55.95
N GLY A 434 -86.56 -29.45 57.09
CA GLY A 434 -85.17 -29.95 57.04
C GLY A 434 -84.05 -29.12 57.68
N ASP A 435 -83.57 -29.58 58.83
CA ASP A 435 -82.20 -29.42 59.38
C ASP A 435 -81.68 -30.88 59.60
N PRO A 436 -80.36 -31.27 59.68
CA PRO A 436 -79.14 -30.47 59.85
C PRO A 436 -77.84 -31.00 59.14
N LEU A 437 -76.73 -30.25 59.31
CA LEU A 437 -75.30 -30.66 59.34
C LEU A 437 -74.83 -31.91 58.55
N ALA A 438 -74.05 -31.71 57.48
CA ALA A 438 -72.89 -32.56 57.12
C ALA A 438 -71.98 -31.91 56.05
N THR A 439 -70.68 -32.01 56.32
CA THR A 439 -69.49 -31.95 55.44
C THR A 439 -69.67 -32.54 54.04
N ASP A 440 -69.14 -31.89 52.99
CA ASP A 440 -67.86 -32.21 52.30
C ASP A 440 -67.78 -31.57 50.88
N PRO A 441 -66.59 -31.44 50.25
CA PRO A 441 -66.31 -30.55 49.13
C PRO A 441 -66.31 -31.24 47.75
N ALA A 442 -66.06 -30.39 46.74
CA ALA A 442 -65.73 -30.71 45.35
C ALA A 442 -66.91 -31.04 44.42
N ARG A 443 -67.07 -30.24 43.35
CA ARG A 443 -66.52 -30.55 42.01
C ARG A 443 -67.34 -29.89 40.90
N ASN A 444 -66.62 -29.17 40.04
CA ASN A 444 -66.87 -28.91 38.61
C ASN A 444 -68.03 -28.01 38.11
N GLY A 445 -67.60 -26.88 37.58
CA GLY A 445 -68.07 -26.26 36.33
C GLY A 445 -67.20 -25.01 36.10
N GLY A 446 -66.26 -24.89 35.16
CA GLY A 446 -66.18 -25.49 33.84
C GLY A 446 -66.84 -24.59 32.81
N ARG A 447 -66.15 -23.50 32.37
CA ARG A 447 -66.07 -23.05 30.96
C ARG A 447 -65.28 -21.74 30.76
N HIS A 448 -64.30 -21.85 29.85
CA HIS A 448 -63.86 -20.87 28.85
C HIS A 448 -63.06 -19.62 29.27
N ASN A 449 -61.76 -19.61 28.97
CA ASN A 449 -61.26 -18.99 27.74
C ASN A 449 -59.75 -19.27 27.52
N GLY A 450 -59.41 -19.67 26.30
CA GLY A 450 -58.07 -20.00 25.86
C GLY A 450 -57.16 -18.79 25.79
N ARG A 451 -55.96 -18.93 26.36
CA ARG A 451 -54.84 -18.01 26.11
C ARG A 451 -54.10 -18.46 24.84
N HIS A 452 -54.05 -17.52 23.92
CA HIS A 452 -53.11 -17.49 22.80
C HIS A 452 -51.68 -17.27 23.35
N LEU A 453 -50.72 -18.00 22.76
CA LEU A 453 -49.29 -17.70 22.80
C LEU A 453 -49.00 -16.32 22.17
N PRO A 454 -47.83 -15.72 22.45
CA PRO A 454 -46.73 -15.96 21.51
C PRO A 454 -45.37 -16.25 22.15
N TYR A 455 -44.55 -16.83 21.27
CA TYR A 455 -43.11 -17.09 21.29
C TYR A 455 -42.20 -16.06 21.96
N ALA A 456 -41.13 -16.58 22.57
CA ALA A 456 -39.74 -16.17 22.38
C ALA A 456 -38.88 -17.44 22.61
N GLY A 457 -37.98 -17.87 21.73
CA GLY A 457 -37.15 -17.07 20.84
C GLY A 457 -35.93 -16.62 21.61
#